data_AF-A0A2K3DMR9-F1
#
_entry.id   AF-A0A2K3DMR9-F1
#
_cell.length_a   1.000
_cell.length_b   1.000
_cell.length_c   1.000
_cell.angle_alpha   90.00
_cell.angle_beta   90.00
_cell.angle_gamma   90.00
#
_symmetry.space_group_name_H-M   'P 1'
#
loop_
_entity.id
_entity.type
_entity.pdbx_description
1 polymer ?
#
loop_
_entity_poly.entity_id
_entity_poly.type
_entity_poly.pdbx_seq_one_letter_code
_entity_poly.pdbx_strand_id
1 'polypeptide(L)'
;MSSAAEPGAGSSGDVEMLVAADNADTAAAAAAGAGMGAAADTASAAAATLRSFLVDLCSGLNRDEAVGGPCLSREQLETLAGTLLAPDCLIHPDGLLGLTPPLTGRRAFLDFIAQERAAYKTLSLDTLLSAAGPDGDVAFALSRFSMQSVGPWRGAAATGRVSEGVRIDELRLNTAGQVAEAWCNRQLFEEERGLLLRDPPSHHAAWFDPAWLVPVPVPAAAEPEEEEATTAGAAGGGGGMEGEAAAAAGGGGGGGGRSLVSADQLLRVARIWAEAWNCAAAAGPPDPDLLLDGLAEPGFVMWDALGLTGDQGQSHPYTAVKGLDDAKATLTAMAQKYDVEETVQAAAAKPGFNAVFLHWVAKLTPRHDTPAALNPTVTAAGGGGADEVAAAAGTAGGVAAAAGAAGNADAGGDMAAAAPPTAPYHAEATDLLIFSPTSGKLTGAFQFRRPLGSDRRQVLKAAGVTKDLSPAGVSGVPVKGV
;
A
#
# COMPACT_ATOMS: atom_id res chain seq x y z
N MET A 1 -57.67 47.43 -1.11
CA MET A 1 -57.02 47.53 0.22
C MET A 1 -55.58 47.10 0.02
N SER A 2 -54.72 48.03 -0.43
CA SER A 2 -53.75 48.79 0.38
C SER A 2 -52.53 47.91 0.73
N SER A 3 -51.28 48.21 0.40
CA SER A 3 -50.64 49.40 -0.20
C SER A 3 -49.32 49.04 -0.88
N ALA A 4 -48.95 49.82 -1.89
CA ALA A 4 -47.66 49.83 -2.57
C ALA A 4 -46.58 50.60 -1.77
N ALA A 5 -45.30 50.35 -2.07
CA ALA A 5 -44.23 51.36 -2.10
C ALA A 5 -42.94 50.79 -2.75
N GLU A 6 -42.52 51.37 -3.87
CA GLU A 6 -41.14 51.33 -4.42
C GLU A 6 -40.31 52.54 -3.88
N PRO A 7 -39.16 52.96 -4.48
CA PRO A 7 -37.80 52.69 -3.99
C PRO A 7 -37.03 53.97 -3.60
N GLY A 8 -35.89 53.81 -2.91
CA GLY A 8 -35.02 54.93 -2.53
C GLY A 8 -33.60 54.76 -3.07
N ALA A 9 -33.25 55.58 -4.06
CA ALA A 9 -31.88 55.80 -4.53
C ALA A 9 -31.29 57.08 -3.90
N GLY A 10 -29.99 57.08 -3.65
CA GLY A 10 -29.18 58.29 -3.53
C GLY A 10 -28.17 58.30 -2.38
N SER A 11 -26.87 58.26 -2.70
CA SER A 11 -25.97 59.41 -2.55
C SER A 11 -24.50 59.00 -2.60
N SER A 12 -23.80 59.63 -3.53
CA SER A 12 -22.35 59.75 -3.68
C SER A 12 -21.66 60.38 -2.47
N GLY A 13 -20.45 59.92 -2.17
CA GLY A 13 -19.47 60.59 -1.31
C GLY A 13 -18.08 60.04 -1.60
N ASP A 14 -17.30 60.81 -2.38
CA ASP A 14 -15.88 60.62 -2.66
C ASP A 14 -14.97 60.95 -1.45
N VAL A 15 -13.69 60.56 -1.59
CA VAL A 15 -12.48 60.91 -0.81
C VAL A 15 -12.24 59.94 0.38
N GLU A 16 -11.20 59.12 0.40
CA GLU A 16 -9.78 59.49 0.35
C GLU A 16 -8.89 58.31 -0.09
N MET A 17 -7.98 58.57 -1.03
CA MET A 17 -6.86 57.70 -1.38
C MET A 17 -5.87 57.65 -0.21
N LEU A 18 -5.54 56.46 0.27
CA LEU A 18 -4.22 56.22 0.85
C LEU A 18 -3.65 54.88 0.39
N VAL A 19 -2.50 55.01 -0.26
CA VAL A 19 -1.61 53.96 -0.74
C VAL A 19 -1.09 53.15 0.44
N ALA A 20 -1.19 51.82 0.34
CA ALA A 20 -0.25 50.93 1.00
C ALA A 20 -0.01 49.71 0.09
N ALA A 21 1.22 49.66 -0.42
CA ALA A 21 1.78 48.54 -1.13
C ALA A 21 2.04 47.36 -0.20
N ASP A 22 2.05 46.16 -0.80
CA ASP A 22 2.76 44.94 -0.44
C ASP A 22 2.84 44.51 1.02
N ASN A 23 2.18 43.38 1.30
CA ASN A 23 2.73 42.31 2.14
C ASN A 23 2.08 40.97 1.77
N ALA A 24 2.47 40.44 0.61
CA ALA A 24 2.03 39.12 0.13
C ALA A 24 2.66 37.96 0.93
N ASP A 25 3.79 38.18 1.59
CA ASP A 25 4.52 37.11 2.32
C ASP A 25 3.95 36.82 3.72
N THR A 26 3.32 37.79 4.39
CA THR A 26 2.70 37.56 5.71
C THR A 26 1.36 36.84 5.60
N ALA A 27 0.63 37.02 4.48
CA ALA A 27 -0.60 36.30 4.18
C ALA A 27 -0.33 34.83 3.81
N ALA A 28 0.81 34.52 3.16
CA ALA A 28 1.19 33.15 2.82
C ALA A 28 1.56 32.33 4.08
N ALA A 29 2.26 32.92 5.05
CA ALA A 29 2.58 32.25 6.32
C ALA A 29 1.35 32.06 7.22
N ALA A 30 0.45 33.04 7.28
CA ALA A 30 -0.83 32.92 7.99
C ALA A 30 -1.80 31.93 7.31
N ALA A 31 -1.81 31.86 5.97
CA ALA A 31 -2.55 30.87 5.21
C ALA A 31 -1.96 29.45 5.34
N ALA A 32 -0.63 29.32 5.44
CA ALA A 32 0.03 28.05 5.75
C ALA A 32 -0.32 27.57 7.16
N GLY A 33 -0.33 28.47 8.15
CA GLY A 33 -0.75 28.15 9.53
C GLY A 33 -2.23 27.79 9.65
N ALA A 34 -3.13 28.54 9.00
CA ALA A 34 -4.56 28.23 8.97
C ALA A 34 -4.87 26.96 8.16
N GLY A 35 -4.13 26.72 7.08
CA GLY A 35 -4.23 25.51 6.25
C GLY A 35 -3.79 24.24 6.98
N MET A 36 -2.73 24.31 7.79
CA MET A 36 -2.27 23.18 8.62
C MET A 36 -3.31 22.81 9.70
N GLY A 37 -3.99 23.79 10.30
CA GLY A 37 -5.07 23.54 11.27
C GLY A 37 -6.27 22.83 10.63
N ALA A 38 -6.75 23.33 9.49
CA ALA A 38 -7.87 22.72 8.77
C ALA A 38 -7.55 21.30 8.25
N ALA A 39 -6.31 21.06 7.78
CA ALA A 39 -5.87 19.74 7.34
C ALA A 39 -5.75 18.73 8.50
N ALA A 40 -5.33 19.18 9.69
CA ALA A 40 -5.32 18.34 10.88
C ALA A 40 -6.75 17.92 11.29
N ASP A 41 -7.72 18.84 11.17
CA ASP A 41 -9.12 18.56 11.47
C ASP A 41 -9.75 17.57 10.47
N THR A 42 -9.45 17.68 9.17
CA THR A 42 -9.94 16.74 8.14
C THR A 42 -9.34 15.35 8.30
N ALA A 43 -8.03 15.24 8.54
CA ALA A 43 -7.36 13.96 8.80
C ALA A 43 -7.91 13.27 10.07
N SER A 44 -8.20 14.05 11.12
CA SER A 44 -8.84 13.56 12.34
C SER A 44 -10.24 13.03 12.09
N ALA A 45 -11.05 13.77 11.33
CA ALA A 45 -12.41 13.35 10.94
C ALA A 45 -12.38 12.06 10.09
N ALA A 46 -11.44 11.96 9.13
CA ALA A 46 -11.26 10.77 8.32
C ALA A 46 -10.90 9.53 9.16
N ALA A 47 -9.98 9.68 10.12
CA ALA A 47 -9.61 8.63 11.05
C ALA A 47 -10.78 8.21 11.97
N ALA A 48 -11.64 9.16 12.36
CA ALA A 48 -12.86 8.88 13.13
C ALA A 48 -13.89 8.09 12.29
N THR A 49 -14.16 8.52 11.05
CA THR A 49 -15.02 7.78 10.11
C THR A 49 -14.51 6.37 9.86
N LEU A 50 -13.20 6.20 9.64
CA LEU A 50 -12.55 4.90 9.46
C LEU A 50 -12.74 4.01 10.69
N ARG A 51 -12.53 4.54 11.89
CA ARG A 51 -12.74 3.79 13.12
C ARG A 51 -14.19 3.34 13.22
N SER A 52 -15.17 4.24 13.06
CA SER A 52 -16.58 3.87 13.14
C SER A 52 -17.01 2.90 12.03
N PHE A 53 -16.46 3.03 10.82
CA PHE A 53 -16.68 2.06 9.75
C PHE A 53 -16.21 0.65 10.16
N LEU A 54 -14.99 0.49 10.64
CA LEU A 54 -14.45 -0.83 11.00
C LEU A 54 -15.10 -1.40 12.27
N VAL A 55 -15.14 -0.57 13.30
CA VAL A 55 -15.52 -0.94 14.66
C VAL A 55 -17.03 -1.09 14.75
N ASP A 56 -17.80 -0.12 14.27
CA ASP A 56 -19.25 -0.13 14.47
C ASP A 56 -19.97 -0.79 13.29
N LEU A 57 -19.56 -0.50 12.06
CA LEU A 57 -20.27 -1.01 10.88
C LEU A 57 -19.82 -2.42 10.48
N CYS A 58 -18.53 -2.71 10.40
CA CYS A 58 -18.01 -4.04 10.05
C CYS A 58 -18.07 -5.03 11.23
N SER A 59 -17.75 -4.62 12.47
CA SER A 59 -17.75 -5.53 13.64
C SER A 59 -19.01 -5.51 14.51
N GLY A 60 -19.82 -4.44 14.48
CA GLY A 60 -20.84 -4.16 15.50
C GLY A 60 -22.02 -5.12 15.67
N LEU A 61 -22.22 -6.13 14.80
CA LEU A 61 -23.24 -7.18 15.04
C LEU A 61 -22.74 -8.43 15.74
N ASN A 62 -21.43 -8.72 15.70
CA ASN A 62 -20.89 -9.98 16.19
C ASN A 62 -19.89 -9.74 17.33
N ARG A 63 -20.13 -8.70 18.14
CA ARG A 63 -19.39 -8.57 19.39
C ARG A 63 -19.89 -9.62 20.35
N ASP A 64 -18.97 -10.46 20.81
CA ASP A 64 -19.24 -11.26 21.99
C ASP A 64 -19.61 -10.28 23.13
N GLU A 65 -20.65 -10.58 23.91
CA GLU A 65 -21.00 -9.75 25.07
C GLU A 65 -19.78 -9.58 25.99
N ALA A 66 -18.89 -10.57 26.02
CA ALA A 66 -17.64 -10.55 26.75
C ALA A 66 -16.59 -9.52 26.24
N VAL A 67 -16.66 -9.10 24.97
CA VAL A 67 -15.68 -8.18 24.34
C VAL A 67 -16.20 -6.73 24.29
N GLY A 68 -17.37 -6.45 24.88
CA GLY A 68 -17.69 -5.10 25.38
C GLY A 68 -18.62 -4.25 24.53
N GLY A 69 -19.67 -4.82 23.94
CA GLY A 69 -20.79 -4.01 23.46
C GLY A 69 -21.99 -4.83 22.99
N PRO A 70 -23.22 -4.29 23.07
CA PRO A 70 -24.40 -4.95 22.54
C PRO A 70 -24.32 -5.06 21.01
N CYS A 71 -24.76 -6.19 20.46
CA CYS A 71 -25.00 -6.32 19.02
C CYS A 71 -25.94 -5.20 18.56
N LEU A 72 -25.56 -4.45 17.53
CA LEU A 72 -26.45 -3.45 16.95
C LEU A 72 -27.71 -4.13 16.38
N SER A 73 -28.86 -3.46 16.41
CA SER A 73 -30.02 -3.92 15.65
C SER A 73 -29.80 -3.63 14.16
N ARG A 74 -30.60 -4.28 13.29
CA ARG A 74 -30.61 -3.97 11.85
C ARG A 74 -30.90 -2.49 11.59
N GLU A 75 -31.85 -1.90 12.32
CA GLU A 75 -32.21 -0.49 12.19
C GLU A 75 -31.06 0.45 12.62
N GLN A 76 -30.34 0.08 13.69
CA GLN A 76 -29.15 0.83 14.13
C GLN A 76 -28.04 0.78 13.07
N LEU A 77 -27.82 -0.38 12.44
CA LEU A 77 -26.88 -0.49 11.33
C LEU A 77 -27.30 0.32 10.11
N GLU A 78 -28.58 0.28 9.74
CA GLU A 78 -29.10 1.06 8.60
C GLU A 78 -28.92 2.56 8.84
N THR A 79 -29.18 3.01 10.07
CA THR A 79 -28.93 4.40 10.49
C THR A 79 -27.45 4.75 10.41
N LEU A 80 -26.57 3.90 10.97
CA LEU A 80 -25.13 4.11 10.96
C LEU A 80 -24.56 4.12 9.53
N ALA A 81 -24.98 3.18 8.68
CA ALA A 81 -24.63 3.14 7.27
C ALA A 81 -25.11 4.39 6.52
N GLY A 82 -26.28 4.93 6.90
CA GLY A 82 -26.81 6.18 6.36
C GLY A 82 -25.91 7.39 6.65
N THR A 83 -25.24 7.38 7.80
CA THR A 83 -24.28 8.41 8.22
C THR A 83 -22.90 8.21 7.59
N LEU A 84 -22.38 6.98 7.61
CA LEU A 84 -20.98 6.70 7.25
C LEU A 84 -20.76 6.45 5.76
N LEU A 85 -21.72 5.88 5.03
CA LEU A 85 -21.53 5.49 3.63
C LEU A 85 -22.21 6.48 2.70
N ALA A 86 -21.58 6.83 1.57
CA ALA A 86 -22.27 7.53 0.49
C ALA A 86 -23.43 6.67 -0.06
N PRO A 87 -24.52 7.25 -0.58
CA PRO A 87 -25.65 6.48 -1.13
C PRO A 87 -25.24 5.49 -2.24
N ASP A 88 -24.28 5.89 -3.06
CA ASP A 88 -23.72 5.20 -4.23
C ASP A 88 -22.32 4.60 -3.96
N CYS A 89 -21.97 4.38 -2.69
CA CYS A 89 -20.67 3.87 -2.31
C CYS A 89 -20.28 2.58 -3.04
N LEU A 90 -19.01 2.44 -3.41
CA LEU A 90 -18.44 1.23 -4.02
C LEU A 90 -17.58 0.48 -3.00
N ILE A 91 -17.95 -0.73 -2.62
CA ILE A 91 -17.20 -1.53 -1.64
C ILE A 91 -16.61 -2.75 -2.32
N HIS A 92 -15.32 -3.01 -2.13
CA HIS A 92 -14.60 -4.18 -2.62
C HIS A 92 -14.25 -5.09 -1.44
N PRO A 93 -15.10 -6.08 -1.06
CA PRO A 93 -14.98 -6.80 0.21
C PRO A 93 -13.78 -7.76 0.29
N ASP A 94 -13.30 -8.20 -0.86
CA ASP A 94 -12.11 -9.03 -1.03
C ASP A 94 -11.18 -8.32 -2.05
N GLY A 95 -10.94 -7.03 -1.84
CA GLY A 95 -10.52 -6.03 -2.84
C GLY A 95 -9.66 -6.58 -3.97
N LEU A 96 -8.47 -7.06 -3.62
CA LEU A 96 -7.48 -7.54 -4.58
C LEU A 96 -7.66 -9.00 -5.01
N LEU A 97 -8.34 -9.84 -4.21
CA LEU A 97 -8.60 -11.24 -4.56
C LEU A 97 -9.72 -11.37 -5.61
N GLY A 98 -10.67 -10.44 -5.61
CA GLY A 98 -11.79 -10.42 -6.56
C GLY A 98 -12.72 -11.62 -6.48
N LEU A 99 -12.79 -12.26 -5.30
CA LEU A 99 -13.68 -13.41 -5.06
C LEU A 99 -15.14 -12.99 -4.91
N THR A 100 -15.37 -11.79 -4.40
CA THR A 100 -16.68 -11.14 -4.33
C THR A 100 -16.68 -9.97 -5.31
N PRO A 101 -17.69 -9.85 -6.20
CA PRO A 101 -17.85 -8.66 -7.04
C PRO A 101 -17.97 -7.39 -6.18
N PRO A 102 -17.57 -6.23 -6.71
CA PRO A 102 -17.80 -4.96 -6.02
C PRO A 102 -19.29 -4.76 -5.69
N LEU A 103 -19.56 -4.24 -4.50
CA LEU A 103 -20.90 -3.95 -3.99
C LEU A 103 -21.21 -2.48 -4.25
N THR A 104 -22.34 -2.18 -4.88
CA THR A 104 -22.77 -0.80 -5.15
C THR A 104 -23.93 -0.40 -4.24
N GLY A 105 -23.70 0.64 -3.46
CA GLY A 105 -24.66 1.26 -2.55
C GLY A 105 -24.83 0.54 -1.20
N ARG A 106 -25.41 1.28 -0.25
CA ARG A 106 -25.53 0.87 1.17
C ARG A 106 -26.25 -0.45 1.37
N ARG A 107 -27.30 -0.71 0.59
CA ARG A 107 -28.11 -1.93 0.72
C ARG A 107 -27.32 -3.19 0.35
N ALA A 108 -26.60 -3.16 -0.76
CA ALA A 108 -25.77 -4.29 -1.19
C ALA A 108 -24.69 -4.60 -0.14
N PHE A 109 -24.09 -3.56 0.45
CA PHE A 109 -23.16 -3.71 1.57
C PHE A 109 -23.80 -4.35 2.81
N LEU A 110 -24.97 -3.87 3.25
CA LEU A 110 -25.66 -4.44 4.42
C LEU A 110 -26.09 -5.90 4.20
N ASP A 111 -26.55 -6.23 3.00
CA ASP A 111 -26.92 -7.60 2.63
C ASP A 111 -25.69 -8.53 2.64
N PHE A 112 -24.55 -8.08 2.10
CA PHE A 112 -23.28 -8.82 2.16
C PHE A 112 -22.82 -9.05 3.60
N ILE A 113 -22.82 -7.99 4.41
CA ILE A 113 -22.39 -8.08 5.80
C ILE A 113 -23.30 -9.03 6.60
N ALA A 114 -24.61 -9.03 6.34
CA ALA A 114 -25.53 -10.00 6.95
C ALA A 114 -25.19 -11.45 6.56
N GLN A 115 -24.82 -11.68 5.30
CA GLN A 115 -24.38 -12.99 4.81
C GLN A 115 -23.04 -13.43 5.44
N GLU A 116 -22.03 -12.56 5.45
CA GLU A 116 -20.73 -12.81 6.07
C GLU A 116 -20.91 -13.16 7.55
N ARG A 117 -21.78 -12.44 8.27
CA ARG A 117 -22.04 -12.67 9.69
C ARG A 117 -22.85 -13.94 9.98
N ALA A 118 -23.67 -14.39 9.02
CA ALA A 118 -24.31 -15.69 9.11
C ALA A 118 -23.29 -16.83 8.93
N ALA A 119 -22.22 -16.59 8.19
CA ALA A 119 -21.16 -17.57 7.94
C ALA A 119 -20.06 -17.55 9.02
N TYR A 120 -19.75 -16.37 9.56
CA TYR A 120 -18.61 -16.14 10.46
C TYR A 120 -19.00 -15.36 11.72
N LYS A 121 -18.61 -15.89 12.88
CA LYS A 121 -18.64 -15.17 14.16
C LYS A 121 -17.31 -14.45 14.34
N THR A 122 -17.34 -13.13 14.47
CA THR A 122 -16.16 -12.34 14.83
C THR A 122 -15.78 -12.61 16.28
N LEU A 123 -14.54 -13.05 16.52
CA LEU A 123 -14.00 -13.23 17.87
C LEU A 123 -13.21 -11.98 18.29
N SER A 124 -12.39 -11.43 17.40
CA SER A 124 -11.73 -10.14 17.57
C SER A 124 -11.50 -9.43 16.24
N LEU A 125 -11.45 -8.10 16.30
CA LEU A 125 -11.01 -7.23 15.21
C LEU A 125 -10.24 -6.06 15.82
N ASP A 126 -8.94 -6.23 15.93
CA ASP A 126 -8.05 -5.31 16.63
C ASP A 126 -7.38 -4.38 15.62
N THR A 127 -7.78 -3.11 15.60
CA THR A 127 -7.12 -2.09 14.77
C THR A 127 -5.74 -1.76 15.36
N LEU A 128 -4.69 -2.16 14.65
CA LEU A 128 -3.29 -1.98 15.06
C LEU A 128 -2.76 -0.61 14.67
N LEU A 129 -3.10 -0.15 13.47
CA LEU A 129 -2.63 1.13 12.93
C LEU A 129 -3.73 1.74 12.07
N SER A 130 -3.85 3.07 12.12
CA SER A 130 -4.68 3.84 11.19
C SER A 130 -3.97 5.13 10.80
N ALA A 131 -4.11 5.52 9.54
CA ALA A 131 -3.53 6.74 9.00
C ALA A 131 -4.49 7.38 8.01
N ALA A 132 -4.59 8.70 8.02
CA ALA A 132 -5.27 9.46 6.97
C ALA A 132 -4.24 10.02 6.00
N GLY A 133 -4.61 10.12 4.73
CA GLY A 133 -3.84 10.85 3.73
C GLY A 133 -3.78 12.35 4.08
N PRO A 134 -2.80 13.08 3.50
CA PRO A 134 -2.60 14.50 3.81
C PRO A 134 -3.83 15.36 3.46
N ASP A 135 -4.60 14.97 2.45
CA ASP A 135 -5.80 15.69 2.00
C ASP A 135 -7.07 15.31 2.81
N GLY A 136 -6.97 14.30 3.68
CA GLY A 136 -8.09 13.81 4.51
C GLY A 136 -9.20 13.09 3.72
N ASP A 137 -8.99 12.85 2.43
CA ASP A 137 -9.93 12.16 1.53
C ASP A 137 -9.69 10.64 1.48
N VAL A 138 -8.54 10.16 1.93
CA VAL A 138 -8.22 8.73 2.04
C VAL A 138 -7.83 8.39 3.47
N ALA A 139 -8.26 7.22 3.95
CA ALA A 139 -7.83 6.66 5.23
C ALA A 139 -7.51 5.17 5.10
N PHE A 140 -6.47 4.72 5.79
CA PHE A 140 -6.05 3.33 5.84
C PHE A 140 -6.12 2.80 7.28
N ALA A 141 -6.50 1.53 7.44
CA ALA A 141 -6.35 0.80 8.70
C ALA A 141 -5.72 -0.56 8.49
N LEU A 142 -4.75 -0.89 9.33
CA LEU A 142 -4.29 -2.26 9.55
C LEU A 142 -5.04 -2.84 10.74
N SER A 143 -5.68 -3.99 10.55
CA SER A 143 -6.34 -4.73 11.63
C SER A 143 -5.93 -6.20 11.65
N ARG A 144 -5.81 -6.77 12.86
CA ARG A 144 -5.76 -8.22 13.06
C ARG A 144 -7.19 -8.72 13.30
N PHE A 145 -7.56 -9.81 12.65
CA PHE A 145 -8.87 -10.43 12.84
C PHE A 145 -8.75 -11.85 13.37
N SER A 146 -9.75 -12.27 14.12
CA SER A 146 -10.01 -13.66 14.47
C SER A 146 -11.50 -13.94 14.24
N MET A 147 -11.81 -14.94 13.42
CA MET A 147 -13.18 -15.27 13.03
C MET A 147 -13.42 -16.77 13.06
N GLN A 148 -14.54 -17.20 13.63
CA GLN A 148 -14.96 -18.59 13.68
C GLN A 148 -16.00 -18.89 12.58
N SER A 149 -15.79 -19.94 11.79
CA SER A 149 -16.79 -20.42 10.84
C SER A 149 -17.98 -21.05 11.59
N VAL A 150 -19.15 -20.44 11.52
CA VAL A 150 -20.38 -20.86 12.22
C VAL A 150 -21.55 -21.17 11.28
N GLY A 151 -21.44 -20.77 10.01
CA GLY A 151 -22.44 -21.02 8.99
C GLY A 151 -21.81 -21.34 7.63
N PRO A 152 -22.64 -21.63 6.63
CA PRO A 152 -22.16 -21.95 5.30
C PRO A 152 -21.54 -20.73 4.60
N TRP A 153 -20.42 -20.93 3.90
CA TRP A 153 -19.75 -19.90 3.11
C TRP A 153 -19.41 -20.43 1.72
N ARG A 154 -19.81 -19.71 0.66
CA ARG A 154 -19.53 -20.08 -0.74
C ARG A 154 -19.83 -21.55 -1.10
N GLY A 155 -20.90 -22.09 -0.52
CA GLY A 155 -21.32 -23.49 -0.74
C GLY A 155 -20.60 -24.53 0.13
N ALA A 156 -19.59 -24.13 0.90
CA ALA A 156 -19.01 -24.97 1.95
C ALA A 156 -19.87 -24.89 3.23
N ALA A 157 -19.94 -26.01 3.96
CA ALA A 157 -20.59 -26.05 5.27
C ALA A 157 -19.73 -25.37 6.35
N ALA A 158 -20.36 -25.02 7.48
CA ALA A 158 -19.65 -24.49 8.63
C ALA A 158 -18.59 -25.50 9.13
N THR A 159 -17.39 -25.02 9.42
CA THR A 159 -16.29 -25.88 9.87
C THR A 159 -16.04 -25.82 11.38
N GLY A 160 -16.54 -24.78 12.05
CA GLY A 160 -16.22 -24.49 13.45
C GLY A 160 -14.80 -23.97 13.69
N ARG A 161 -13.96 -23.91 12.65
CA ARG A 161 -12.55 -23.49 12.75
C ARG A 161 -12.43 -21.99 12.95
N VAL A 162 -11.34 -21.59 13.61
CA VAL A 162 -10.98 -20.20 13.82
C VAL A 162 -9.92 -19.82 12.79
N SER A 163 -10.22 -18.83 11.97
CA SER A 163 -9.27 -18.20 11.07
C SER A 163 -8.72 -16.94 11.71
N GLU A 164 -7.40 -16.83 11.76
CA GLU A 164 -6.69 -15.61 12.16
C GLU A 164 -5.92 -15.03 10.99
N GLY A 165 -5.82 -13.71 10.94
CA GLY A 165 -5.02 -13.04 9.93
C GLY A 165 -5.00 -11.53 10.09
N VAL A 166 -4.46 -10.87 9.07
CA VAL A 166 -4.43 -9.41 8.97
C VAL A 166 -5.23 -8.92 7.76
N ARG A 167 -5.70 -7.69 7.86
CA ARG A 167 -6.33 -6.95 6.77
C ARG A 167 -5.87 -5.50 6.75
N ILE A 168 -5.79 -4.93 5.55
CA ILE A 168 -5.65 -3.50 5.31
C ILE A 168 -6.92 -3.01 4.63
N ASP A 169 -7.56 -2.02 5.23
CA ASP A 169 -8.74 -1.35 4.70
C ASP A 169 -8.35 0.04 4.22
N GLU A 170 -8.65 0.35 2.96
CA GLU A 170 -8.55 1.71 2.40
C GLU A 170 -9.96 2.25 2.23
N LEU A 171 -10.22 3.44 2.77
CA LEU A 171 -11.46 4.18 2.57
C LEU A 171 -11.16 5.46 1.81
N ARG A 172 -11.96 5.73 0.78
CA ARG A 172 -12.00 7.02 0.10
C ARG A 172 -13.27 7.73 0.48
N LEU A 173 -13.14 8.96 0.94
CA LEU A 173 -14.20 9.78 1.49
C LEU A 173 -14.65 10.81 0.44
N ASN A 174 -15.95 11.08 0.38
CA ASN A 174 -16.46 12.22 -0.36
C ASN A 174 -16.29 13.52 0.46
N THR A 175 -16.67 14.66 -0.14
CA THR A 175 -16.61 15.97 0.51
C THR A 175 -17.50 16.10 1.76
N ALA A 176 -18.44 15.18 1.98
CA ALA A 176 -19.26 15.11 3.18
C ALA A 176 -18.64 14.21 4.28
N GLY A 177 -17.41 13.71 4.08
CA GLY A 177 -16.72 12.80 5.00
C GLY A 177 -17.31 11.39 5.03
N GLN A 178 -18.14 11.02 4.05
CA GLN A 178 -18.73 9.68 3.94
C GLN A 178 -17.89 8.80 3.03
N VAL A 179 -17.85 7.50 3.30
CA VAL A 179 -17.16 6.50 2.49
C VAL A 179 -17.82 6.39 1.12
N ALA A 180 -17.13 6.89 0.09
CA ALA A 180 -17.51 6.78 -1.31
C ALA A 180 -16.96 5.49 -1.93
N GLU A 181 -15.77 5.06 -1.53
CA GLU A 181 -15.17 3.80 -1.97
C GLU A 181 -14.43 3.13 -0.81
N ALA A 182 -14.47 1.80 -0.73
CA ALA A 182 -13.70 1.05 0.26
C ALA A 182 -13.07 -0.20 -0.35
N TRP A 183 -11.78 -0.40 -0.09
CA TRP A 183 -11.04 -1.60 -0.45
C TRP A 183 -10.69 -2.38 0.81
N CYS A 184 -11.32 -3.54 0.98
CA CYS A 184 -11.13 -4.41 2.13
C CYS A 184 -10.17 -5.54 1.74
N ASN A 185 -8.87 -5.37 1.98
CA ASN A 185 -7.86 -6.36 1.61
C ASN A 185 -7.51 -7.21 2.82
N ARG A 186 -7.85 -8.50 2.80
CA ARG A 186 -7.61 -9.41 3.93
C ARG A 186 -6.94 -10.70 3.50
N GLN A 187 -6.30 -11.34 4.46
CA GLN A 187 -5.85 -12.72 4.30
C GLN A 187 -7.04 -13.66 4.17
N LEU A 188 -6.83 -14.74 3.41
CA LEU A 188 -7.84 -15.78 3.19
C LEU A 188 -8.18 -16.47 4.50
N PHE A 189 -9.46 -16.76 4.70
CA PHE A 189 -9.89 -17.69 5.76
C PHE A 189 -9.39 -19.11 5.47
N GLU A 190 -9.31 -19.97 6.48
CA GLU A 190 -8.88 -21.35 6.30
C GLU A 190 -9.77 -22.12 5.31
N GLU A 191 -11.07 -21.85 5.29
CA GLU A 191 -12.02 -22.41 4.32
C GLU A 191 -11.64 -21.99 2.91
N GLU A 192 -11.34 -20.72 2.72
CA GLU A 192 -11.00 -20.15 1.42
C GLU A 192 -9.66 -20.66 0.93
N ARG A 193 -8.66 -20.81 1.83
CA ARG A 193 -7.40 -21.47 1.51
C ARG A 193 -7.62 -22.90 1.02
N GLY A 194 -8.47 -23.66 1.72
CA GLY A 194 -8.82 -25.03 1.33
C GLY A 194 -9.52 -25.12 -0.03
N LEU A 195 -10.30 -24.09 -0.39
CA LEU A 195 -11.02 -24.03 -1.66
C LEU A 195 -10.15 -23.52 -2.82
N LEU A 196 -9.29 -22.54 -2.58
CA LEU A 196 -8.63 -21.76 -3.63
C LEU A 196 -7.21 -22.23 -3.95
N LEU A 197 -6.53 -22.87 -2.99
CA LEU A 197 -5.14 -23.28 -3.14
C LEU A 197 -5.04 -24.74 -3.55
N ARG A 198 -4.18 -25.03 -4.51
CA ARG A 198 -3.95 -26.40 -5.00
C ARG A 198 -3.35 -27.30 -3.92
N ASP A 199 -2.49 -26.74 -3.07
CA ASP A 199 -1.85 -27.42 -1.95
C ASP A 199 -1.90 -26.50 -0.71
N PRO A 200 -3.07 -26.41 -0.02
CA PRO A 200 -3.25 -25.48 1.09
C PRO A 200 -2.19 -25.59 2.21
N PRO A 201 -1.72 -26.81 2.59
CA PRO A 201 -0.64 -26.96 3.57
C PRO A 201 0.69 -26.32 3.18
N SER A 202 1.00 -26.17 1.89
CA SER A 202 2.27 -25.59 1.42
C SER A 202 2.24 -24.06 1.27
N HIS A 203 1.09 -23.45 1.51
CA HIS A 203 0.88 -22.01 1.36
C HIS A 203 0.62 -21.44 2.74
N HIS A 204 1.51 -20.58 3.23
CA HIS A 204 1.32 -19.92 4.51
C HIS A 204 1.09 -18.44 4.26
N ALA A 205 -0.06 -17.93 4.70
CA ALA A 205 -0.26 -16.50 4.76
C ALA A 205 0.87 -15.88 5.59
N ALA A 206 1.43 -14.76 5.15
CA ALA A 206 2.51 -14.13 5.86
C ALA A 206 2.06 -13.75 7.27
N TRP A 207 2.83 -14.18 8.27
CA TRP A 207 2.58 -13.76 9.64
C TRP A 207 3.00 -12.30 9.81
N PHE A 208 2.22 -11.55 10.59
CA PHE A 208 2.49 -10.16 10.91
C PHE A 208 2.73 -10.02 12.41
N ASP A 209 3.88 -9.46 12.78
CA ASP A 209 4.21 -9.14 14.17
C ASP A 209 3.89 -7.67 14.48
N PRO A 210 2.91 -7.37 15.36
CA PRO A 210 2.62 -6.00 15.79
C PRO A 210 3.83 -5.26 16.36
N ALA A 211 4.85 -5.95 16.86
CA ALA A 211 6.08 -5.34 17.35
C ALA A 211 6.88 -4.60 16.27
N TRP A 212 6.62 -4.85 14.98
CA TRP A 212 7.22 -4.10 13.88
C TRP A 212 6.71 -2.65 13.79
N LEU A 213 5.56 -2.36 14.41
CA LEU A 213 4.98 -1.03 14.49
C LEU A 213 5.54 -0.29 15.71
N VAL A 214 6.64 0.40 15.51
CA VAL A 214 7.36 1.12 16.56
C VAL A 214 6.89 2.56 16.62
N PRO A 215 6.42 3.04 17.78
CA PRO A 215 6.18 4.46 17.99
C PRO A 215 7.46 5.26 17.79
N VAL A 216 7.40 6.29 16.96
CA VAL A 216 8.49 7.23 16.70
C VAL A 216 8.20 8.49 17.51
N PRO A 217 9.13 8.96 18.36
CA PRO A 217 8.94 10.20 19.10
C PRO A 217 8.65 11.34 18.12
N VAL A 218 7.46 11.94 18.24
CA VAL A 218 7.14 13.17 17.54
C VAL A 218 7.93 14.28 18.23
N PRO A 219 8.78 15.05 17.51
CA PRO A 219 9.43 16.21 18.11
C PRO A 219 8.33 17.06 18.75
N ALA A 220 8.48 17.39 20.04
CA ALA A 220 7.60 18.38 20.64
C ALA A 220 7.59 19.59 19.70
N ALA A 221 6.39 20.03 19.29
CA ALA A 221 6.28 21.25 18.50
C ALA A 221 7.14 22.28 19.22
N ALA A 222 8.19 22.75 18.55
CA ALA A 222 9.08 23.73 19.15
C ALA A 222 8.15 24.82 19.69
N GLU A 223 8.15 25.01 21.02
CA GLU A 223 7.35 26.09 21.57
C GLU A 223 7.78 27.32 20.77
N PRO A 224 6.82 28.07 20.19
CA PRO A 224 7.16 29.22 19.38
C PRO A 224 8.11 30.03 20.23
N GLU A 225 9.39 30.09 19.84
CA GLU A 225 10.35 30.90 20.56
C GLU A 225 9.69 32.27 20.57
N GLU A 226 9.24 32.71 21.75
CA GLU A 226 8.65 34.03 21.92
C GLU A 226 9.73 34.95 21.37
N GLU A 227 9.51 35.43 20.14
CA GLU A 227 10.44 36.24 19.40
C GLU A 227 10.60 37.49 20.27
N GLU A 228 11.61 37.46 21.13
CA GLU A 228 11.90 38.51 22.08
C GLU A 228 12.21 39.72 21.21
N ALA A 229 11.19 40.57 21.06
CA ALA A 229 11.17 41.70 20.15
C ALA A 229 12.31 42.65 20.54
N THR A 230 13.49 42.36 20.01
CA THR A 230 14.69 43.16 20.20
C THR A 230 14.56 44.34 19.26
N THR A 231 13.84 45.35 19.73
CA THR A 231 13.92 46.70 19.20
C THR A 231 15.34 47.23 19.40
N ALA A 232 16.21 47.05 18.41
CA ALA A 232 17.53 47.68 18.40
C ALA A 232 17.92 48.17 17.00
N GLY A 233 17.74 49.48 16.83
CA GLY A 233 18.78 50.37 16.30
C GLY A 233 19.33 50.10 14.90
N ALA A 234 18.83 50.86 13.93
CA ALA A 234 19.49 51.06 12.65
C ALA A 234 20.90 51.67 12.81
N ALA A 235 21.93 50.96 12.34
CA ALA A 235 23.21 51.57 11.97
C ALA A 235 24.03 50.65 11.02
N GLY A 236 23.92 50.92 9.72
CA GLY A 236 25.04 51.19 8.80
C GLY A 236 26.15 50.15 8.53
N GLY A 237 26.26 49.78 7.23
CA GLY A 237 27.50 49.41 6.53
C GLY A 237 27.78 47.90 6.49
N GLY A 238 28.20 47.28 5.39
CA GLY A 238 28.66 47.73 4.08
C GLY A 238 29.68 46.71 3.56
N GLY A 239 29.41 46.11 2.39
CA GLY A 239 30.42 45.53 1.49
C GLY A 239 30.96 44.12 1.80
N GLY A 240 30.90 43.24 0.79
CA GLY A 240 31.67 41.99 0.74
C GLY A 240 30.97 40.87 -0.02
N MET A 241 31.09 40.85 -1.35
CA MET A 241 30.77 39.70 -2.19
C MET A 241 32.03 38.85 -2.38
N GLU A 242 31.96 37.57 -2.02
CA GLU A 242 32.77 36.41 -2.44
C GLU A 242 32.27 35.27 -1.52
N GLY A 243 31.78 34.12 -1.91
CA GLY A 243 31.85 33.32 -3.13
C GLY A 243 32.12 31.90 -2.66
N GLU A 244 31.14 31.01 -2.55
CA GLU A 244 31.43 29.60 -2.24
C GLU A 244 30.30 28.64 -2.67
N ALA A 245 30.70 27.65 -3.46
CA ALA A 245 29.86 26.58 -3.98
C ALA A 245 29.67 25.50 -2.91
N ALA A 246 28.41 25.20 -2.57
CA ALA A 246 28.07 24.17 -1.60
C ALA A 246 28.15 22.76 -2.22
N ALA A 247 29.20 22.03 -1.86
CA ALA A 247 29.25 20.58 -1.96
C ALA A 247 28.49 19.97 -0.76
N ALA A 248 27.42 19.24 -1.05
CA ALA A 248 26.68 18.48 -0.06
C ALA A 248 27.35 17.11 0.17
N ALA A 249 28.33 17.04 1.07
CA ALA A 249 28.77 15.79 1.69
C ALA A 249 29.61 16.06 2.94
N GLY A 250 29.14 15.56 4.10
CA GLY A 250 30.01 15.19 5.23
C GLY A 250 30.35 16.30 6.22
N GLY A 251 29.64 16.32 7.35
CA GLY A 251 30.03 17.08 8.53
C GLY A 251 29.38 16.50 9.79
N GLY A 252 30.09 15.58 10.44
CA GLY A 252 29.70 15.02 11.74
C GLY A 252 29.93 16.00 12.90
N GLY A 253 29.20 15.77 14.00
CA GLY A 253 29.51 16.35 15.30
C GLY A 253 28.35 17.09 15.94
N GLY A 254 27.57 16.39 16.76
CA GLY A 254 26.56 17.00 17.64
C GLY A 254 25.41 16.06 17.93
N GLY A 255 25.60 15.14 18.89
CA GLY A 255 24.65 14.10 19.31
C GLY A 255 23.39 14.63 19.98
N GLY A 256 22.61 15.45 19.29
CA GLY A 256 21.17 15.55 19.51
C GLY A 256 20.53 14.54 18.59
N GLY A 257 20.13 13.38 19.13
CA GLY A 257 19.39 12.35 18.40
C GLY A 257 18.03 12.87 17.94
N ARG A 258 18.03 13.69 16.90
CA ARG A 258 16.81 14.09 16.19
C ARG A 258 16.20 12.81 15.67
N SER A 259 14.97 12.51 16.10
CA SER A 259 14.20 11.40 15.53
C SER A 259 14.09 11.66 14.02
N LEU A 260 14.67 10.76 13.22
CA LEU A 260 15.11 11.04 11.85
C LEU A 260 14.02 10.88 10.79
N VAL A 261 12.75 10.75 11.15
CA VAL A 261 11.69 10.53 10.15
C VAL A 261 10.35 11.12 10.59
N SER A 262 10.02 12.28 10.02
CA SER A 262 8.66 12.81 10.05
C SER A 262 7.73 11.99 9.12
N ALA A 263 6.42 12.08 9.31
CA ALA A 263 5.44 11.44 8.43
C ALA A 263 5.64 11.84 6.95
N ASP A 264 5.93 13.12 6.68
CA ASP A 264 6.21 13.63 5.32
C ASP A 264 7.46 13.01 4.71
N GLN A 265 8.51 12.81 5.53
CA GLN A 265 9.72 12.15 5.06
C GLN A 265 9.47 10.69 4.74
N LEU A 266 8.71 9.98 5.59
CA LEU A 266 8.30 8.59 5.30
C LEU A 266 7.48 8.49 4.02
N LEU A 267 6.51 9.38 3.81
CA LEU A 267 5.72 9.45 2.57
C LEU A 267 6.60 9.73 1.36
N ARG A 268 7.61 10.60 1.49
CA ARG A 268 8.57 10.86 0.41
C ARG A 268 9.36 9.60 0.07
N VAL A 269 9.90 8.88 1.06
CA VAL A 269 10.64 7.63 0.82
C VAL A 269 9.73 6.57 0.21
N ALA A 270 8.48 6.46 0.66
CA ALA A 270 7.50 5.54 0.09
C ALA A 270 7.20 5.84 -1.40
N ARG A 271 7.18 7.11 -1.81
CA ARG A 271 7.05 7.49 -3.22
C ARG A 271 8.28 7.12 -4.04
N ILE A 272 9.49 7.37 -3.50
CA ILE A 272 10.73 6.94 -4.16
C ILE A 272 10.77 5.41 -4.28
N TRP A 273 10.27 4.69 -3.28
CA TRP A 273 10.10 3.23 -3.34
C TRP A 273 9.15 2.82 -4.47
N ALA A 274 8.01 3.45 -4.66
CA ALA A 274 7.12 3.15 -5.79
C ALA A 274 7.78 3.48 -7.15
N GLU A 275 8.46 4.63 -7.23
CA GLU A 275 9.20 5.05 -8.42
C GLU A 275 10.37 4.12 -8.76
N ALA A 276 10.93 3.42 -7.77
CA ALA A 276 11.99 2.43 -7.99
C ALA A 276 11.58 1.33 -8.96
N TRP A 277 10.31 0.92 -8.89
CA TRP A 277 9.75 -0.15 -9.70
C TRP A 277 9.39 0.32 -11.12
N ASN A 278 9.38 1.65 -11.36
CA ASN A 278 9.12 2.23 -12.67
C ASN A 278 10.29 2.04 -13.64
N CYS A 279 10.24 0.93 -14.38
CA CYS A 279 11.25 0.57 -15.37
C CYS A 279 10.96 1.11 -16.79
N ALA A 280 9.80 1.74 -17.02
CA ALA A 280 9.40 2.29 -18.32
C ALA A 280 10.02 3.66 -18.67
N ALA A 281 10.96 4.16 -17.86
CA ALA A 281 11.56 5.48 -18.07
C ALA A 281 12.39 5.53 -19.37
N ALA A 282 12.29 6.66 -20.10
CA ALA A 282 13.08 6.89 -21.32
C ALA A 282 14.60 6.84 -21.08
N ALA A 283 15.05 7.06 -19.84
CA ALA A 283 16.44 6.94 -19.41
C ALA A 283 16.91 5.50 -19.19
N GLY A 284 16.02 4.51 -19.34
CA GLY A 284 16.25 3.13 -18.90
C GLY A 284 15.83 2.91 -17.44
N PRO A 285 15.76 1.64 -16.99
CA PRO A 285 15.48 1.33 -15.60
C PRO A 285 16.58 1.88 -14.68
N PRO A 286 16.25 2.40 -13.49
CA PRO A 286 17.26 2.81 -12.53
C PRO A 286 18.13 1.60 -12.12
N ASP A 287 19.39 1.86 -11.79
CA ASP A 287 20.28 0.84 -11.24
C ASP A 287 19.73 0.35 -9.88
N PRO A 288 19.32 -0.93 -9.76
CA PRO A 288 18.77 -1.47 -8.52
C PRO A 288 19.72 -1.36 -7.33
N ASP A 289 21.04 -1.43 -7.57
CA ASP A 289 22.03 -1.35 -6.50
C ASP A 289 22.04 0.03 -5.86
N LEU A 290 22.23 1.07 -6.68
CA LEU A 290 22.26 2.46 -6.21
C LEU A 290 20.98 2.86 -5.49
N LEU A 291 19.84 2.39 -5.98
CA LEU A 291 18.55 2.77 -5.43
C LEU A 291 18.23 2.00 -4.14
N LEU A 292 18.38 0.67 -4.12
CA LEU A 292 17.97 -0.12 -2.97
C LEU A 292 18.96 0.00 -1.79
N ASP A 293 20.26 0.20 -2.05
CA ASP A 293 21.25 0.44 -0.97
C ASP A 293 20.99 1.76 -0.23
N GLY A 294 20.41 2.74 -0.92
CA GLY A 294 19.99 4.02 -0.33
C GLY A 294 18.69 3.92 0.47
N LEU A 295 17.74 3.09 0.03
CA LEU A 295 16.37 3.08 0.53
C LEU A 295 16.08 2.01 1.60
N ALA A 296 16.80 0.88 1.58
CA ALA A 296 16.47 -0.28 2.39
C ALA A 296 17.64 -0.74 3.27
N GLU A 297 17.30 -1.37 4.39
CA GLU A 297 18.27 -2.02 5.27
C GLU A 297 18.77 -3.33 4.65
N PRO A 298 19.99 -3.80 5.00
CA PRO A 298 20.50 -5.09 4.51
C PRO A 298 19.56 -6.28 4.82
N GLY A 299 18.86 -6.21 5.95
CA GLY A 299 17.88 -7.20 6.39
C GLY A 299 16.46 -6.99 5.87
N PHE A 300 16.27 -6.22 4.79
CA PHE A 300 14.95 -5.96 4.21
C PHE A 300 14.21 -7.24 3.82
N VAL A 301 12.91 -7.31 4.12
CA VAL A 301 12.04 -8.44 3.75
C VAL A 301 10.74 -7.94 3.14
N MET A 302 10.28 -8.58 2.05
CA MET A 302 8.94 -8.34 1.50
C MET A 302 8.08 -9.60 1.61
N TRP A 303 6.90 -9.43 2.19
CA TRP A 303 5.93 -10.50 2.42
C TRP A 303 4.75 -10.42 1.47
N ASP A 304 4.40 -11.55 0.85
CA ASP A 304 3.10 -11.72 0.20
C ASP A 304 2.05 -11.98 1.28
N ALA A 305 1.26 -10.96 1.60
CA ALA A 305 0.24 -11.03 2.62
C ALA A 305 -0.74 -12.17 2.38
N LEU A 306 -1.09 -12.44 1.11
CA LEU A 306 -2.07 -13.46 0.75
C LEU A 306 -1.51 -14.89 0.82
N GLY A 307 -0.19 -15.04 0.94
CA GLY A 307 0.47 -16.34 0.98
C GLY A 307 0.26 -17.17 -0.29
N LEU A 308 0.04 -16.51 -1.44
CA LEU A 308 -0.22 -17.19 -2.71
C LEU A 308 1.06 -17.71 -3.35
N THR A 309 2.21 -17.13 -3.00
CA THR A 309 3.50 -17.72 -3.34
C THR A 309 3.90 -18.75 -2.31
N GLY A 310 3.73 -20.04 -2.64
CA GLY A 310 4.25 -21.12 -1.81
C GLY A 310 5.78 -21.11 -1.71
N ASP A 311 6.32 -21.66 -0.62
CA ASP A 311 7.77 -21.83 -0.40
C ASP A 311 8.43 -22.84 -1.37
N GLN A 312 7.61 -23.58 -2.13
CA GLN A 312 7.98 -24.74 -2.93
C GLN A 312 8.52 -24.36 -4.31
N GLY A 313 9.62 -23.61 -4.41
CA GLY A 313 10.55 -23.58 -5.56
C GLY A 313 9.99 -23.30 -6.98
N GLN A 314 8.69 -23.10 -7.17
CA GLN A 314 8.07 -22.77 -8.44
C GLN A 314 8.06 -21.25 -8.61
N SER A 315 9.26 -20.72 -8.82
CA SER A 315 9.68 -19.78 -9.87
C SER A 315 8.71 -18.74 -10.45
N HIS A 316 7.72 -18.24 -9.71
CA HIS A 316 7.19 -16.93 -10.02
C HIS A 316 8.15 -15.90 -9.39
N PRO A 317 8.69 -14.92 -10.13
CA PRO A 317 9.70 -13.97 -9.63
C PRO A 317 9.18 -13.04 -8.52
N TYR A 318 7.98 -13.28 -8.01
CA TYR A 318 7.30 -12.48 -7.00
C TYR A 318 7.08 -13.26 -5.69
N THR A 319 7.81 -14.36 -5.48
CA THR A 319 7.98 -15.02 -4.17
C THR A 319 8.43 -14.02 -3.11
N ALA A 320 8.16 -14.33 -1.83
CA ALA A 320 8.64 -13.52 -0.69
C ALA A 320 10.14 -13.19 -0.88
N VAL A 321 10.46 -11.90 -0.84
CA VAL A 321 11.83 -11.39 -0.99
C VAL A 321 12.49 -11.46 0.38
N LYS A 322 13.54 -12.27 0.52
CA LYS A 322 14.17 -12.60 1.81
C LYS A 322 15.51 -11.91 1.99
N GLY A 323 15.59 -10.64 1.58
CA GLY A 323 16.81 -9.84 1.69
C GLY A 323 16.86 -8.74 0.64
N LEU A 324 17.83 -7.84 0.83
CA LEU A 324 18.10 -6.77 -0.13
C LEU A 324 18.55 -7.30 -1.51
N ASP A 325 19.39 -8.35 -1.51
CA ASP A 325 19.90 -8.95 -2.75
C ASP A 325 18.78 -9.62 -3.56
N ASP A 326 17.83 -10.28 -2.89
CA ASP A 326 16.64 -10.84 -3.54
C ASP A 326 15.77 -9.74 -4.17
N ALA A 327 15.66 -8.58 -3.50
CA ALA A 327 14.91 -7.44 -4.01
C ALA A 327 15.56 -6.89 -5.30
N LYS A 328 16.89 -6.72 -5.26
CA LYS A 328 17.70 -6.27 -6.41
C LYS A 328 17.59 -7.23 -7.59
N ALA A 329 17.69 -8.54 -7.33
CA ALA A 329 17.53 -9.57 -8.36
C ALA A 329 16.12 -9.55 -8.97
N THR A 330 15.09 -9.37 -8.14
CA THR A 330 13.69 -9.27 -8.58
C THR A 330 13.47 -8.03 -9.44
N LEU A 331 13.93 -6.85 -9.01
CA LEU A 331 13.82 -5.61 -9.76
C LEU A 331 14.57 -5.69 -11.09
N THR A 332 15.77 -6.28 -11.08
CA THR A 332 16.56 -6.53 -12.31
C THR A 332 15.79 -7.43 -13.28
N ALA A 333 15.24 -8.54 -12.79
CA ALA A 333 14.47 -9.46 -13.63
C ALA A 333 13.19 -8.83 -14.18
N MET A 334 12.54 -7.97 -13.40
CA MET A 334 11.37 -7.18 -13.81
C MET A 334 11.74 -6.20 -14.92
N ALA A 335 12.78 -5.41 -14.72
CA ALA A 335 13.28 -4.43 -15.67
C ALA A 335 13.72 -5.07 -17.00
N GLN A 336 14.24 -6.30 -16.98
CA GLN A 336 14.62 -7.02 -18.19
C GLN A 336 13.43 -7.54 -19.01
N LYS A 337 12.30 -7.82 -18.35
CA LYS A 337 11.13 -8.48 -18.96
C LYS A 337 10.01 -7.51 -19.30
N TYR A 338 9.87 -6.43 -18.54
CA TYR A 338 8.72 -5.53 -18.62
C TYR A 338 9.15 -4.07 -18.57
N ASP A 339 8.45 -3.26 -19.36
CA ASP A 339 8.28 -1.85 -19.08
C ASP A 339 7.16 -1.71 -18.06
N VAL A 340 7.54 -1.28 -16.85
CA VAL A 340 6.63 -1.13 -15.72
C VAL A 340 6.27 0.35 -15.58
N GLU A 341 4.98 0.64 -15.70
CA GLU A 341 4.33 1.93 -15.45
C GLU A 341 3.49 1.82 -14.17
N GLU A 342 4.11 2.02 -13.03
CA GLU A 342 3.54 2.09 -11.69
C GLU A 342 3.15 3.52 -11.30
N THR A 343 1.96 3.65 -10.70
CA THR A 343 1.41 4.91 -10.20
C THR A 343 0.85 4.71 -8.82
N VAL A 344 1.32 5.53 -7.87
CA VAL A 344 0.75 5.63 -6.53
C VAL A 344 -0.63 6.29 -6.62
N GLN A 345 -1.65 5.56 -6.19
CA GLN A 345 -3.03 6.04 -6.13
C GLN A 345 -3.31 6.79 -4.82
N ALA A 346 -2.81 6.25 -3.71
CA ALA A 346 -2.99 6.84 -2.40
C ALA A 346 -1.84 6.44 -1.46
N ALA A 347 -1.54 7.30 -0.49
CA ALA A 347 -0.57 7.01 0.56
C ALA A 347 -0.96 7.71 1.86
N ALA A 348 -0.69 7.05 2.98
CA ALA A 348 -0.93 7.63 4.30
C ALA A 348 0.12 7.17 5.30
N ALA A 349 0.58 8.09 6.15
CA ALA A 349 1.50 7.81 7.25
C ALA A 349 0.88 8.30 8.54
N LYS A 350 0.93 7.50 9.60
CA LYS A 350 0.47 7.93 10.92
C LYS A 350 1.59 8.72 11.60
N PRO A 351 1.37 9.98 12.00
CA PRO A 351 2.35 10.71 12.78
C PRO A 351 2.75 9.93 14.04
N GLY A 352 4.05 9.84 14.28
CA GLY A 352 4.62 9.14 15.43
C GLY A 352 4.69 7.61 15.29
N PHE A 353 4.64 7.06 14.07
CA PHE A 353 4.87 5.65 13.80
C PHE A 353 5.82 5.47 12.61
N ASN A 354 6.52 4.34 12.57
CA ASN A 354 7.51 3.99 11.55
C ASN A 354 6.92 3.27 10.31
N ALA A 355 5.68 3.60 9.93
CA ALA A 355 4.98 2.85 8.89
C ALA A 355 4.15 3.74 7.95
N VAL A 356 4.08 3.31 6.69
CA VAL A 356 3.34 3.97 5.61
C VAL A 356 2.46 2.97 4.89
N PHE A 357 1.20 3.36 4.65
CA PHE A 357 0.32 2.66 3.72
C PHE A 357 0.49 3.24 2.32
N LEU A 358 0.48 2.37 1.32
CA LEU A 358 0.61 2.75 -0.08
C LEU A 358 -0.35 1.89 -0.92
N HIS A 359 -1.20 2.53 -1.72
CA HIS A 359 -1.94 1.86 -2.79
C HIS A 359 -1.34 2.28 -4.13
N TRP A 360 -0.94 1.31 -4.94
CA TRP A 360 -0.42 1.54 -6.27
C TRP A 360 -1.09 0.63 -7.31
N VAL A 361 -1.08 1.10 -8.55
CA VAL A 361 -1.45 0.34 -9.75
C VAL A 361 -0.27 0.34 -10.69
N ALA A 362 -0.03 -0.78 -11.37
CA ALA A 362 1.03 -0.87 -12.36
C ALA A 362 0.53 -1.50 -13.66
N LYS A 363 0.99 -0.97 -14.79
CA LYS A 363 0.86 -1.59 -16.10
C LYS A 363 2.23 -2.14 -16.51
N LEU A 364 2.28 -3.44 -16.77
CA LEU A 364 3.49 -4.15 -17.16
C LEU A 364 3.39 -4.51 -18.65
N THR A 365 4.17 -3.84 -19.48
CA THR A 365 4.22 -4.09 -20.93
C THR A 365 5.42 -4.99 -21.23
N PRO A 366 5.23 -6.21 -21.77
CA PRO A 366 6.34 -7.09 -22.12
C PRO A 366 7.28 -6.42 -23.13
N ARG A 367 8.59 -6.51 -22.91
CA ARG A 367 9.59 -5.99 -23.85
C ARG A 367 9.72 -6.94 -25.04
N HIS A 368 9.68 -6.39 -26.26
CA HIS A 368 9.75 -7.16 -27.50
C HIS A 368 11.15 -7.73 -27.81
N ASP A 369 12.19 -7.04 -27.34
CA ASP A 369 13.58 -7.38 -27.66
C ASP A 369 14.24 -8.29 -26.64
N THR A 370 13.53 -8.68 -25.57
CA THR A 370 14.03 -9.70 -24.65
C THR A 370 14.04 -11.01 -25.44
N PRO A 371 15.21 -11.55 -25.83
CA PRO A 371 15.24 -12.80 -26.56
C PRO A 371 14.47 -13.82 -25.72
N ALA A 372 13.72 -14.73 -26.33
CA ALA A 372 13.09 -15.86 -25.63
C ALA A 372 14.12 -16.79 -24.93
N ALA A 373 15.38 -16.36 -24.86
CA ALA A 373 16.51 -17.00 -24.24
C ALA A 373 16.26 -17.20 -22.74
N LEU A 374 16.09 -18.49 -22.42
CA LEU A 374 16.46 -19.12 -21.16
C LEU A 374 15.70 -18.53 -19.97
N ASN A 375 14.58 -19.15 -19.61
CA ASN A 375 14.20 -19.23 -18.20
C ASN A 375 15.46 -19.59 -17.41
N PRO A 376 16.06 -18.66 -16.63
CA PRO A 376 17.10 -19.05 -15.73
C PRO A 376 16.39 -19.98 -14.76
N THR A 377 16.75 -21.26 -14.82
CA THR A 377 16.47 -22.13 -13.69
C THR A 377 17.28 -21.48 -12.58
N VAL A 378 16.63 -20.70 -11.71
CA VAL A 378 17.25 -20.17 -10.50
C VAL A 378 17.61 -21.41 -9.70
N THR A 379 18.83 -21.91 -9.92
CA THR A 379 19.40 -22.97 -9.10
C THR A 379 19.50 -22.37 -7.71
N ALA A 380 18.54 -22.72 -6.86
CA ALA A 380 18.59 -22.41 -5.44
C ALA A 380 20.00 -22.75 -4.95
N ALA A 381 20.75 -21.72 -4.56
CA ALA A 381 22.04 -21.92 -3.92
C ALA A 381 21.75 -22.78 -2.67
N GLY A 382 22.20 -24.03 -2.70
CA GLY A 382 21.99 -24.98 -1.62
C GLY A 382 22.60 -24.42 -0.34
N GLY A 383 21.75 -24.00 0.58
CA GLY A 383 22.11 -23.78 1.98
C GLY A 383 22.43 -25.13 2.63
N GLY A 384 23.64 -25.61 2.42
CA GLY A 384 24.22 -26.73 3.16
C GLY A 384 24.57 -26.27 4.57
N GLY A 385 23.70 -26.55 5.53
CA GLY A 385 23.96 -26.40 6.96
C GLY A 385 23.34 -27.58 7.71
N ALA A 386 24.01 -28.73 7.65
CA ALA A 386 23.70 -29.88 8.48
C ALA A 386 24.95 -30.29 9.27
N ASP A 387 24.77 -30.24 10.59
CA ASP A 387 25.50 -30.87 11.69
C ASP A 387 26.87 -31.51 11.45
N GLU A 388 27.81 -30.98 12.21
CA GLU A 388 29.05 -31.60 12.64
C GLU A 388 28.76 -32.72 13.66
N VAL A 389 28.79 -34.00 13.24
CA VAL A 389 29.18 -35.11 14.12
C VAL A 389 30.02 -36.12 13.34
N ALA A 390 31.20 -36.37 13.89
CA ALA A 390 32.26 -37.24 13.40
C ALA A 390 31.85 -38.71 13.15
N ALA A 391 32.43 -39.33 12.11
CA ALA A 391 33.43 -40.40 12.25
C ALA A 391 33.77 -41.08 10.90
N ALA A 392 35.07 -41.08 10.60
CA ALA A 392 35.88 -42.10 9.91
C ALA A 392 35.24 -43.02 8.84
N ALA A 393 35.73 -42.92 7.60
CA ALA A 393 36.70 -43.87 7.01
C ALA A 393 36.68 -43.84 5.47
N GLY A 394 37.87 -43.75 4.86
CA GLY A 394 38.22 -44.61 3.72
C GLY A 394 38.02 -44.10 2.29
N THR A 395 39.15 -43.79 1.67
CA THR A 395 39.57 -44.32 0.34
C THR A 395 39.20 -43.55 -0.94
N ALA A 396 40.19 -42.77 -1.39
CA ALA A 396 40.80 -42.73 -2.74
C ALA A 396 39.94 -42.78 -4.03
N GLY A 397 40.20 -41.78 -4.89
CA GLY A 397 40.57 -42.02 -6.29
C GLY A 397 39.67 -41.39 -7.36
N GLY A 398 40.29 -40.70 -8.33
CA GLY A 398 39.76 -40.63 -9.69
C GLY A 398 39.68 -39.24 -10.32
N VAL A 399 40.79 -38.82 -10.95
CA VAL A 399 40.83 -37.76 -11.96
C VAL A 399 40.28 -38.33 -13.28
N ALA A 400 39.37 -37.64 -13.96
CA ALA A 400 39.15 -37.81 -15.40
C ALA A 400 38.53 -36.54 -16.03
N ALA A 401 39.34 -35.86 -16.83
CA ALA A 401 38.89 -34.96 -17.88
C ALA A 401 38.43 -35.79 -19.09
N ALA A 402 37.38 -35.35 -19.80
CA ALA A 402 37.13 -35.78 -21.17
C ALA A 402 36.48 -34.64 -21.95
N ALA A 403 37.16 -34.28 -23.04
CA ALA A 403 36.79 -33.30 -24.03
C ALA A 403 35.92 -33.91 -25.14
N GLY A 404 35.15 -33.05 -25.81
CA GLY A 404 34.94 -33.10 -27.25
C GLY A 404 33.67 -33.79 -27.77
N ALA A 405 32.78 -33.00 -28.36
CA ALA A 405 32.09 -33.36 -29.60
C ALA A 405 31.59 -32.11 -30.32
N ALA A 406 32.26 -31.78 -31.43
CA ALA A 406 31.77 -30.89 -32.46
C ALA A 406 30.65 -31.58 -33.26
N GLY A 407 29.65 -30.83 -33.71
CA GLY A 407 28.60 -31.35 -34.56
C GLY A 407 27.73 -30.26 -35.20
N ASN A 408 28.04 -29.99 -36.47
CA ASN A 408 27.19 -29.46 -37.55
C ASN A 408 26.35 -28.19 -37.35
N ALA A 409 26.81 -27.14 -38.03
CA ALA A 409 25.96 -26.12 -38.63
C ALA A 409 25.05 -26.76 -39.69
N ASP A 410 23.73 -26.56 -39.54
CA ASP A 410 22.81 -26.63 -40.66
C ASP A 410 22.01 -25.33 -40.72
N ALA A 411 22.11 -24.67 -41.87
CA ALA A 411 21.52 -23.40 -42.18
C ALA A 411 20.20 -23.68 -42.92
N GLY A 412 19.09 -23.56 -42.20
CA GLY A 412 17.74 -23.67 -42.74
C GLY A 412 16.83 -22.69 -42.03
N GLY A 413 16.75 -21.48 -42.59
CA GLY A 413 15.91 -20.40 -42.06
C GLY A 413 14.44 -20.70 -42.27
N ASP A 414 13.77 -21.11 -41.19
CA ASP A 414 12.36 -20.78 -40.97
C ASP A 414 12.34 -19.46 -40.20
N MET A 415 11.90 -18.37 -40.84
CA MET A 415 11.51 -17.17 -40.10
C MET A 415 10.28 -17.54 -39.28
N ALA A 416 10.52 -18.04 -38.07
CA ALA A 416 9.51 -18.28 -37.06
C ALA A 416 8.66 -17.02 -36.97
N ALA A 417 7.40 -17.11 -37.42
CA ALA A 417 6.45 -16.03 -37.33
C ALA A 417 6.47 -15.53 -35.89
N ALA A 418 6.87 -14.27 -35.70
CA ALA A 418 6.96 -13.67 -34.39
C ALA A 418 5.66 -13.94 -33.64
N ALA A 419 5.75 -14.58 -32.47
CA ALA A 419 4.59 -14.84 -31.65
C ALA A 419 3.84 -13.50 -31.45
N PRO A 420 2.50 -13.48 -31.53
CA PRO A 420 1.75 -12.25 -31.42
C PRO A 420 2.14 -11.51 -30.14
N PRO A 421 2.26 -10.17 -30.19
CA PRO A 421 2.67 -9.37 -29.04
C PRO A 421 1.78 -9.71 -27.86
N THR A 422 2.39 -10.09 -26.74
CA THR A 422 1.68 -10.37 -25.51
C THR A 422 1.05 -9.07 -25.00
N ALA A 423 -0.26 -9.11 -24.75
CA ALA A 423 -0.99 -7.96 -24.21
C ALA A 423 -0.39 -7.52 -22.86
N PRO A 424 -0.44 -6.21 -22.52
CA PRO A 424 0.04 -5.71 -21.24
C PRO A 424 -0.73 -6.33 -20.07
N TYR A 425 -0.05 -6.47 -18.94
CA TYR A 425 -0.63 -6.92 -17.69
C TYR A 425 -0.92 -5.73 -16.77
N HIS A 426 -1.95 -5.84 -15.94
CA HIS A 426 -2.25 -4.87 -14.90
C HIS A 426 -2.09 -5.52 -13.54
N ALA A 427 -1.31 -4.86 -12.69
CA ALA A 427 -1.13 -5.19 -11.27
C ALA A 427 -1.66 -4.05 -10.41
N GLU A 428 -2.04 -4.40 -9.20
CA GLU A 428 -2.66 -3.50 -8.22
C GLU A 428 -2.37 -4.08 -6.85
N ALA A 429 -2.00 -3.24 -5.89
CA ALA A 429 -1.66 -3.70 -4.56
C ALA A 429 -1.83 -2.61 -3.50
N THR A 430 -1.97 -3.05 -2.26
CA THR A 430 -1.87 -2.23 -1.07
C THR A 430 -0.73 -2.74 -0.21
N ASP A 431 0.26 -1.89 0.00
CA ASP A 431 1.45 -2.17 0.79
C ASP A 431 1.37 -1.48 2.16
N LEU A 432 1.91 -2.15 3.17
CA LEU A 432 2.36 -1.55 4.41
C LEU A 432 3.89 -1.58 4.43
N LEU A 433 4.49 -0.41 4.24
CA LEU A 433 5.93 -0.20 4.31
C LEU A 433 6.35 0.07 5.75
N ILE A 434 7.38 -0.63 6.21
CA ILE A 434 7.91 -0.54 7.58
C ILE A 434 9.33 0.01 7.51
N PHE A 435 9.61 1.00 8.35
CA PHE A 435 10.87 1.73 8.35
C PHE A 435 11.62 1.52 9.66
N SER A 436 12.95 1.57 9.59
CA SER A 436 13.83 1.65 10.75
C SER A 436 13.65 3.02 11.42
N PRO A 437 13.24 3.09 12.70
CA PRO A 437 13.12 4.36 13.41
C PRO A 437 14.46 5.12 13.52
N THR A 438 15.58 4.39 13.42
CA THR A 438 16.93 4.94 13.59
C THR A 438 17.50 5.47 12.28
N SER A 439 17.36 4.74 11.18
CA SER A 439 17.96 5.12 9.89
C SER A 439 16.99 5.79 8.93
N GLY A 440 15.68 5.61 9.13
CA GLY A 440 14.64 6.00 8.17
C GLY A 440 14.58 5.14 6.91
N LYS A 441 15.37 4.06 6.82
CA LYS A 441 15.35 3.10 5.69
C LYS A 441 14.27 2.04 5.87
N LEU A 442 13.85 1.42 4.77
CA LEU A 442 12.90 0.32 4.75
C LEU A 442 13.49 -0.93 5.42
N THR A 443 12.78 -1.49 6.40
CA THR A 443 13.07 -2.79 7.00
C THR A 443 12.18 -3.88 6.44
N GLY A 444 11.01 -3.54 5.92
CA GLY A 444 10.20 -4.49 5.18
C GLY A 444 8.97 -3.89 4.52
N ALA A 445 8.32 -4.72 3.72
CA ALA A 445 7.08 -4.39 3.01
C ALA A 445 6.10 -5.55 3.11
N PHE A 446 4.89 -5.28 3.60
CA PHE A 446 3.82 -6.27 3.70
C PHE A 446 2.76 -5.98 2.64
N GLN A 447 2.67 -6.82 1.62
CA GLN A 447 1.96 -6.52 0.39
C GLN A 447 0.72 -7.39 0.22
N PHE A 448 -0.46 -6.76 0.17
CA PHE A 448 -1.63 -7.37 -0.45
C PHE A 448 -1.61 -7.03 -1.92
N ARG A 449 -1.52 -8.04 -2.79
CA ARG A 449 -1.51 -7.83 -4.24
C ARG A 449 -2.64 -8.55 -4.93
N ARG A 450 -3.12 -7.98 -6.03
CA ARG A 450 -4.03 -8.67 -6.93
C ARG A 450 -3.31 -9.87 -7.54
N PRO A 451 -3.86 -11.09 -7.47
CA PRO A 451 -3.27 -12.24 -8.13
C PRO A 451 -3.12 -11.97 -9.64
N LEU A 452 -1.96 -12.29 -10.19
CA LEU A 452 -1.67 -12.11 -11.63
C LEU A 452 -1.78 -13.44 -12.38
N GLY A 453 -2.03 -13.36 -13.69
CA GLY A 453 -1.81 -14.46 -14.62
C GLY A 453 -2.49 -15.80 -14.27
N SER A 454 -1.69 -16.87 -14.19
CA SER A 454 -2.16 -18.24 -13.90
C SER A 454 -2.74 -18.40 -12.51
N ASP A 455 -2.24 -17.67 -11.52
CA ASP A 455 -2.66 -17.78 -10.13
C ASP A 455 -4.08 -17.23 -9.99
N ARG A 456 -4.36 -16.10 -10.64
CA ARG A 456 -5.72 -15.57 -10.78
C ARG A 456 -6.64 -16.56 -11.50
N ARG A 457 -6.19 -17.18 -12.59
CA ARG A 457 -7.00 -18.18 -13.31
C ARG A 457 -7.31 -19.40 -12.44
N GLN A 458 -6.37 -19.85 -11.61
CA GLN A 458 -6.59 -20.98 -10.70
C GLN A 458 -7.55 -20.58 -9.56
N VAL A 459 -7.32 -19.44 -8.91
CA VAL A 459 -8.17 -18.90 -7.85
C VAL A 459 -9.61 -18.72 -8.36
N LEU A 460 -9.80 -18.08 -9.52
CA LEU A 460 -11.12 -17.83 -10.09
C LEU A 460 -11.79 -19.11 -10.60
N LYS A 461 -11.02 -20.06 -11.17
CA LYS A 461 -11.53 -21.38 -11.56
C LYS A 461 -12.01 -22.18 -10.35
N ALA A 462 -11.22 -22.19 -9.28
CA ALA A 462 -11.55 -22.89 -8.05
C ALA A 462 -12.77 -22.28 -7.34
N ALA A 463 -12.92 -20.96 -7.40
CA ALA A 463 -14.09 -20.24 -6.91
C ALA A 463 -15.39 -20.49 -7.73
N GLY A 464 -15.34 -21.31 -8.78
CA GLY A 464 -16.49 -21.58 -9.65
C GLY A 464 -16.88 -20.38 -10.55
N VAL A 465 -16.06 -19.33 -10.57
CA VAL A 465 -16.25 -18.12 -11.40
C VAL A 465 -15.70 -18.39 -12.79
N THR A 466 -16.30 -19.33 -13.51
CA THR A 466 -15.83 -19.81 -14.83
C THR A 466 -16.71 -19.42 -16.00
N LYS A 467 -17.76 -18.63 -15.80
CA LYS A 467 -18.51 -18.05 -16.91
C LYS A 467 -18.03 -16.62 -17.16
N ASP A 468 -17.30 -16.45 -18.26
CA ASP A 468 -16.98 -15.18 -18.93
C ASP A 468 -15.84 -14.34 -18.34
N LEU A 469 -14.61 -14.85 -18.40
CA LEU A 469 -13.39 -14.04 -18.27
C LEU A 469 -12.54 -14.13 -19.55
N SER A 470 -13.13 -13.73 -20.68
CA SER A 470 -12.30 -13.02 -21.67
C SER A 470 -11.81 -11.72 -21.02
N PRO A 471 -10.66 -11.13 -21.40
CA PRO A 471 -10.27 -9.81 -20.95
C PRO A 471 -11.21 -8.76 -21.58
N ALA A 472 -12.49 -8.81 -21.23
CA ALA A 472 -13.43 -7.74 -21.52
C ALA A 472 -12.99 -6.57 -20.64
N GLY A 473 -12.62 -5.49 -21.31
CA GLY A 473 -11.87 -4.39 -20.73
C GLY A 473 -12.49 -3.86 -19.45
N VAL A 474 -11.68 -3.83 -18.40
CA VAL A 474 -11.68 -2.70 -17.48
C VAL A 474 -11.06 -1.53 -18.27
N SER A 475 -11.79 -1.07 -19.29
CA SER A 475 -11.56 0.24 -19.89
C SER A 475 -11.75 1.21 -18.75
N GLY A 476 -10.69 1.91 -18.36
CA GLY A 476 -10.67 2.80 -17.21
C GLY A 476 -11.98 3.57 -17.09
N VAL A 477 -12.63 3.46 -15.94
CA VAL A 477 -13.53 4.51 -15.51
C VAL A 477 -12.63 5.75 -15.47
N PRO A 478 -12.86 6.77 -16.31
CA PRO A 478 -12.08 7.99 -16.19
C PRO A 478 -12.35 8.51 -14.79
N VAL A 479 -11.31 8.60 -13.97
CA VAL A 479 -11.30 9.49 -12.82
C VAL A 479 -11.58 10.86 -13.42
N LYS A 480 -12.84 11.30 -13.34
CA LYS A 480 -13.19 12.68 -13.69
C LYS A 480 -12.40 13.53 -12.70
N GLY A 481 -11.40 14.25 -13.22
CA GLY A 481 -10.70 15.27 -12.48
C GLY A 481 -11.70 16.17 -11.79
N VAL A 482 -11.49 16.33 -10.48
CA VAL A 482 -12.01 17.45 -9.71
C VAL A 482 -11.31 18.71 -10.18
#